data_AF-A0A8H4QFX8-F1
#
_entry.id   AF-A0A8H4QFX8-F1
#
_cell.length_a   1.000
_cell.length_b   1.000
_cell.length_c   1.000
_cell.angle_alpha   90.00
_cell.angle_beta   90.00
_cell.angle_gamma   90.00
#
_symmetry.space_group_name_H-M   'P 1'
#
loop_
_entity.id
_entity.type
_entity.pdbx_description
1 polymer ?
#
loop_
_entity_poly.entity_id
_entity_poly.type
_entity_poly.pdbx_seq_one_letter_code
_entity_poly.pdbx_strand_id
1 'polypeptide(L)'
;MPSVQREHPFALSQKSIRLNRDTFIFRPSDDAVLLAGLCQRVTKASPRQMKRWLEYLFPRMRDMFSLEPVAVHRVNLFSYCLTHSNVMVSWKQETPLSEGYYALCPTKGTLYPHHYRGAWPVDSYTDKEEKIRRRPEIYEDDFLEKVHSRNEFKIDEQTNFKILALQRDETRCLITNTTGAAQDVSWIVPPAFMRQRDYYQSEGYKTYKDVRMLSNCITMRKELVTPFLENAFGIDVDDDFRVVIFGNVDETTRNLLEDAQYADGLRQACASGREDAPKRCFLLAHFRWCLCSHFLGGDIKEEYGDLNKILAVMEQGEKAADDAQFWDTIPGREYRAFQEIFSNDDPPD
;
A
#
# COMPACT_ATOMS: atom_id res chain seq x y z
N MET A 1 12.00 9.23 -21.65
CA MET A 1 11.01 9.05 -22.72
C MET A 1 9.64 9.07 -22.08
N PRO A 2 8.64 9.79 -22.63
CA PRO A 2 7.28 9.72 -22.13
C PRO A 2 6.79 8.27 -22.28
N SER A 3 6.47 7.61 -21.17
CA SER A 3 5.86 6.29 -21.21
C SER A 3 4.52 6.43 -21.92
N VAL A 4 4.31 5.68 -23.01
CA VAL A 4 2.99 5.55 -23.63
C VAL A 4 2.04 5.11 -22.53
N GLN A 5 1.12 6.00 -22.16
CA GLN A 5 0.17 5.74 -21.08
C GLN A 5 -0.75 4.63 -21.60
N ARG A 6 -0.63 3.44 -21.00
CA ARG A 6 -1.48 2.31 -21.36
C ARG A 6 -2.91 2.69 -20.99
N GLU A 7 -3.83 2.58 -21.94
CA GLU A 7 -5.24 2.76 -21.64
C GLU A 7 -5.72 1.56 -20.82
N HIS A 8 -6.29 1.85 -19.64
CA HIS A 8 -6.89 0.84 -18.79
C HIS A 8 -8.41 0.84 -19.04
N PRO A 9 -9.08 -0.32 -19.00
CA PRO A 9 -10.54 -0.41 -19.17
C PRO A 9 -11.32 0.13 -17.94
N PHE A 10 -10.61 0.73 -16.99
CA PHE A 10 -11.14 1.32 -15.76
C PHE A 10 -10.36 2.59 -15.41
N ALA A 11 -11.02 3.45 -14.65
CA ALA A 11 -10.46 4.72 -14.22
C ALA A 11 -9.52 4.51 -13.02
N LEU A 12 -8.27 4.92 -13.18
CA LEU A 12 -7.26 4.86 -12.12
C LEU A 12 -7.33 6.10 -11.22
N SER A 13 -7.14 5.90 -9.92
CA SER A 13 -6.84 7.01 -9.01
C SER A 13 -5.45 7.60 -9.28
N GLN A 14 -5.22 8.84 -8.83
CA GLN A 14 -3.91 9.50 -8.83
C GLN A 14 -2.86 8.65 -8.10
N LYS A 15 -3.25 7.93 -7.05
CA LYS A 15 -2.37 6.97 -6.35
C LYS A 15 -1.85 5.90 -7.32
N SER A 16 -2.74 5.26 -8.08
CA SER A 16 -2.34 4.25 -9.07
C SER A 16 -1.47 4.81 -10.19
N ILE A 17 -1.83 6.00 -10.70
CA ILE A 17 -1.07 6.69 -11.75
C ILE A 17 0.34 7.03 -11.25
N ARG A 18 0.47 7.68 -10.09
CA ARG A 18 1.75 8.02 -9.47
C ARG A 18 2.63 6.79 -9.23
N LEU A 19 2.02 5.69 -8.81
CA LEU A 19 2.72 4.43 -8.56
C LEU A 19 2.99 3.62 -9.84
N ASN A 20 2.58 4.11 -11.03
CA ASN A 20 2.75 3.45 -12.32
C ASN A 20 2.31 1.97 -12.29
N ARG A 21 1.20 1.67 -11.61
CA ARG A 21 0.72 0.29 -11.45
C ARG A 21 0.37 -0.31 -12.81
N ASP A 22 0.83 -1.53 -13.06
CA ASP A 22 0.66 -2.27 -14.30
C ASP A 22 0.04 -3.66 -14.09
N THR A 23 -0.10 -4.06 -12.82
CA THR A 23 -0.67 -5.34 -12.41
C THR A 23 -1.74 -5.08 -11.38
N PHE A 24 -2.97 -5.55 -11.63
CA PHE A 24 -4.13 -5.23 -10.80
C PHE A 24 -4.87 -6.50 -10.39
N ILE A 25 -5.40 -6.50 -9.17
CA ILE A 25 -6.11 -7.64 -8.57
C ILE A 25 -7.50 -7.18 -8.15
N PHE A 26 -8.50 -7.83 -8.71
CA PHE A 26 -9.91 -7.56 -8.47
C PHE A 26 -10.54 -8.59 -7.55
N ARG A 27 -11.59 -8.17 -6.85
CA ARG A 27 -12.59 -9.06 -6.28
C ARG A 27 -13.68 -9.27 -7.33
N PRO A 28 -13.98 -10.52 -7.70
CA PRO A 28 -15.17 -10.79 -8.50
C PRO A 28 -16.43 -10.49 -7.66
N SER A 29 -17.25 -9.60 -8.20
CA SER A 29 -18.61 -9.28 -7.76
C SER A 29 -19.38 -8.74 -8.97
N ASP A 30 -20.70 -8.54 -8.84
CA ASP A 30 -21.53 -7.94 -9.91
C ASP A 30 -20.98 -6.58 -10.38
N ASP A 31 -20.34 -5.85 -9.48
CA ASP A 31 -19.44 -4.73 -9.77
C ASP A 31 -18.05 -5.10 -9.26
N ALA A 32 -17.12 -5.41 -10.16
CA ALA A 32 -15.78 -5.84 -9.82
C ALA A 32 -15.04 -4.73 -9.06
N VAL A 33 -14.48 -5.07 -7.91
CA VAL A 33 -13.79 -4.09 -7.04
C VAL A 33 -12.30 -4.29 -7.15
N LEU A 34 -11.56 -3.24 -7.52
CA LEU A 34 -10.11 -3.27 -7.48
C LEU A 34 -9.65 -3.36 -6.02
N LEU A 35 -9.02 -4.48 -5.65
CA LEU A 35 -8.51 -4.71 -4.31
C LEU A 35 -7.10 -4.19 -4.13
N ALA A 36 -6.26 -4.41 -5.14
CA ALA A 36 -4.85 -4.08 -5.08
C ALA A 36 -4.26 -3.85 -6.47
N GLY A 37 -3.16 -3.11 -6.53
CA GLY A 37 -2.32 -3.04 -7.71
C GLY A 37 -0.86 -2.80 -7.38
N LEU A 38 0.01 -3.17 -8.31
CA LEU A 38 1.46 -3.14 -8.18
C LEU A 38 2.10 -2.71 -9.51
N CYS A 39 3.28 -2.11 -9.42
CA CYS A 39 4.16 -1.91 -10.58
C CYS A 39 5.21 -3.03 -10.60
N GLN A 40 5.03 -4.05 -11.45
CA GLN A 40 5.94 -5.20 -11.56
C GLN A 40 7.34 -4.81 -12.04
N ARG A 41 7.47 -3.65 -12.69
CA ARG A 41 8.76 -3.07 -13.09
C ARG A 41 9.59 -2.62 -11.89
N VAL A 42 8.94 -2.16 -10.81
CA VAL A 42 9.60 -1.75 -9.56
C VAL A 42 9.66 -2.92 -8.58
N THR A 43 8.53 -3.58 -8.35
CA THR A 43 8.38 -4.65 -7.36
C THR A 43 8.02 -5.95 -8.08
N LYS A 44 9.04 -6.76 -8.37
CA LYS A 44 8.90 -8.06 -9.07
C LYS A 44 8.31 -9.13 -8.16
N ALA A 45 7.01 -9.06 -7.89
CA ALA A 45 6.31 -9.96 -6.99
C ALA A 45 5.85 -11.23 -7.70
N SER A 46 6.28 -12.38 -7.19
CA SER A 46 5.78 -13.69 -7.62
C SER A 46 4.38 -13.97 -7.06
N PRO A 47 3.61 -14.91 -7.63
CA PRO A 47 2.35 -15.37 -7.03
C PRO A 47 2.51 -15.80 -5.58
N ARG A 48 3.60 -16.50 -5.24
CA ARG A 48 3.88 -16.92 -3.86
C ARG A 48 3.97 -15.73 -2.90
N GLN A 49 4.73 -14.70 -3.28
CA GLN A 49 4.86 -13.47 -2.48
C GLN A 49 3.52 -12.74 -2.39
N MET A 50 2.79 -12.67 -3.51
CA MET A 50 1.48 -12.04 -3.58
C MET A 50 0.47 -12.68 -2.63
N LYS A 51 0.42 -14.02 -2.59
CA LYS A 51 -0.43 -14.76 -1.64
C LYS A 51 -0.12 -14.35 -0.21
N ARG A 52 1.17 -14.37 0.15
CA ARG A 52 1.63 -14.03 1.50
C ARG A 52 1.27 -12.58 1.87
N TRP A 53 1.47 -11.63 0.97
CA TRP A 53 1.13 -10.22 1.20
C TRP A 53 -0.37 -10.01 1.37
N LEU A 54 -1.19 -10.69 0.56
CA LEU A 54 -2.64 -10.69 0.71
C LEU A 54 -3.06 -11.31 2.05
N GLU A 55 -2.40 -12.36 2.52
CA GLU A 55 -2.66 -12.95 3.84
C GLU A 55 -2.27 -12.02 5.00
N TYR A 56 -1.21 -11.22 4.85
CA TYR A 56 -0.90 -10.19 5.84
C TYR A 56 -1.97 -9.11 5.91
N LEU A 57 -2.46 -8.67 4.75
CA LEU A 57 -3.48 -7.63 4.65
C LEU A 57 -4.86 -8.13 5.06
N PHE A 58 -5.15 -9.40 4.75
CA PHE A 58 -6.44 -10.04 4.95
C PHE A 58 -6.29 -11.41 5.63
N PRO A 59 -5.93 -11.48 6.93
CA PRO A 59 -5.64 -12.75 7.59
C PRO A 59 -6.79 -13.76 7.58
N ARG A 60 -8.04 -13.30 7.53
CA ARG A 60 -9.21 -14.20 7.45
C ARG A 60 -9.41 -14.82 6.07
N MET A 61 -8.65 -14.40 5.07
CA MET A 61 -8.70 -14.89 3.69
C MET A 61 -7.69 -16.00 3.42
N ARG A 62 -6.94 -16.44 4.43
CA ARG A 62 -5.93 -17.50 4.31
C ARG A 62 -6.55 -18.77 3.72
N ASP A 63 -5.94 -19.27 2.64
CA ASP A 63 -6.35 -20.48 1.90
C ASP A 63 -7.77 -20.49 1.30
N MET A 64 -8.46 -19.36 1.30
CA MET A 64 -9.83 -19.25 0.77
C MET A 64 -9.88 -18.83 -0.69
N PHE A 65 -8.75 -18.47 -1.31
CA PHE A 65 -8.74 -17.88 -2.64
C PHE A 65 -7.68 -18.45 -3.57
N SER A 66 -8.01 -18.38 -4.84
CA SER A 66 -7.13 -18.62 -5.96
C SER A 66 -6.97 -17.36 -6.80
N LEU A 67 -5.88 -17.28 -7.55
CA LEU A 67 -5.62 -16.15 -8.44
C LEU A 67 -5.78 -16.61 -9.89
N GLU A 68 -6.49 -15.83 -10.68
CA GLU A 68 -6.79 -16.14 -12.08
C GLU A 68 -6.56 -14.89 -12.93
N PRO A 69 -5.94 -14.99 -14.11
CA PRO A 69 -5.95 -13.90 -15.08
C PRO A 69 -7.37 -13.65 -15.58
N VAL A 70 -7.74 -12.37 -15.74
CA VAL A 70 -9.06 -11.95 -16.21
C VAL A 70 -8.95 -10.86 -17.27
N ALA A 71 -9.95 -10.76 -18.13
CA ALA A 71 -10.22 -9.54 -18.89
C ALA A 71 -11.20 -8.67 -18.09
N VAL A 72 -10.96 -7.36 -18.07
CA VAL A 72 -11.81 -6.38 -17.39
C VAL A 72 -12.59 -5.64 -18.46
N HIS A 73 -13.92 -5.61 -18.30
CA HIS A 73 -14.80 -4.91 -19.21
C HIS A 73 -15.59 -3.85 -18.45
N ARG A 74 -15.71 -2.67 -19.04
CA ARG A 74 -16.60 -1.63 -18.54
C ARG A 74 -18.04 -2.00 -18.90
N VAL A 75 -18.91 -2.06 -17.89
CA VAL A 75 -20.35 -2.35 -18.07
C VAL A 75 -21.22 -1.15 -17.72
N ASN A 76 -20.73 -0.27 -16.86
CA ASN A 76 -21.36 1.00 -16.57
C ASN A 76 -20.28 2.03 -16.25
N LEU A 77 -20.68 3.27 -16.02
CA LEU A 77 -19.83 4.28 -15.43
C LEU A 77 -19.25 3.78 -14.09
N PHE A 78 -17.92 3.75 -14.01
CA PHE A 78 -17.15 3.19 -12.88
C PHE A 78 -17.54 1.78 -12.47
N SER A 79 -18.26 1.02 -13.31
CA SER A 79 -18.66 -0.35 -12.98
C SER A 79 -18.07 -1.31 -13.99
N TYR A 80 -17.50 -2.40 -13.47
CA TYR A 80 -16.67 -3.30 -14.26
C TYR A 80 -17.13 -4.74 -14.05
N CYS A 81 -17.08 -5.55 -15.10
CA CYS A 81 -17.24 -7.00 -15.00
C CYS A 81 -15.95 -7.71 -15.42
N LEU A 82 -15.80 -8.96 -14.98
CA LEU A 82 -14.61 -9.77 -15.23
C LEU A 82 -14.97 -10.96 -16.11
N THR A 83 -14.21 -11.16 -17.17
CA THR A 83 -14.23 -12.41 -17.96
C THR A 83 -13.06 -13.28 -17.52
N HIS A 84 -13.37 -14.43 -16.93
CA HIS A 84 -12.38 -15.36 -16.39
C HIS A 84 -11.70 -16.18 -17.49
N SER A 85 -10.37 -16.27 -17.43
CA SER A 85 -9.60 -17.15 -18.33
C SER A 85 -9.76 -18.64 -18.00
N ASN A 86 -10.23 -18.97 -16.80
CA ASN A 86 -10.24 -20.32 -16.22
C ASN A 86 -8.85 -20.97 -16.08
N VAL A 87 -7.77 -20.18 -16.18
CA VAL A 87 -6.39 -20.65 -15.95
C VAL A 87 -5.95 -20.22 -14.56
N MET A 88 -5.69 -21.21 -13.70
CA MET A 88 -5.26 -20.95 -12.32
C MET A 88 -3.78 -20.56 -12.27
N VAL A 89 -3.48 -19.44 -11.60
CA VAL A 89 -2.10 -19.12 -11.23
C VAL A 89 -1.71 -19.97 -10.04
N SER A 90 -0.60 -20.70 -10.18
CA SER A 90 -0.06 -21.48 -9.06
C SER A 90 0.57 -20.57 -8.02
N TRP A 91 0.08 -20.64 -6.79
CA TRP A 91 0.69 -19.95 -5.64
C TRP A 91 2.10 -20.43 -5.27
N LYS A 92 2.58 -21.52 -5.91
CA LYS A 92 3.95 -22.02 -5.74
C LYS A 92 4.94 -21.42 -6.76
N GLN A 93 4.45 -20.63 -7.70
CA GLN A 93 5.28 -20.03 -8.73
C GLN A 93 6.19 -18.95 -8.11
N GLU A 94 7.48 -19.01 -8.45
CA GLU A 94 8.50 -18.06 -8.02
C GLU A 94 8.79 -16.98 -9.07
N THR A 95 8.42 -17.21 -10.32
CA THR A 95 8.55 -16.19 -11.36
C THR A 95 7.56 -15.05 -11.12
N PRO A 96 7.97 -13.78 -11.29
CA PRO A 96 7.07 -12.64 -11.16
C PRO A 96 5.81 -12.78 -12.00
N LEU A 97 4.70 -12.24 -11.50
CA LEU A 97 3.47 -12.14 -12.29
C LEU A 97 3.73 -11.28 -13.53
N SER A 98 3.14 -11.66 -14.66
CA SER A 98 3.09 -10.78 -15.82
C SER A 98 2.18 -9.59 -15.53
N GLU A 99 2.46 -8.46 -16.17
CA GLU A 99 1.56 -7.31 -16.18
C GLU A 99 0.16 -7.73 -16.66
N GLY A 100 -0.89 -7.09 -16.11
CA GLY A 100 -2.27 -7.37 -16.49
C GLY A 100 -3.25 -7.37 -15.31
N TYR A 101 -4.37 -8.05 -15.51
CA TYR A 101 -5.49 -8.05 -14.57
C TYR A 101 -5.74 -9.46 -14.05
N TYR A 102 -5.97 -9.55 -12.75
CA TYR A 102 -6.20 -10.80 -12.05
C TYR A 102 -7.43 -10.69 -11.16
N ALA A 103 -8.07 -11.81 -10.86
CA ALA A 103 -9.12 -11.91 -9.87
C ALA A 103 -8.71 -12.85 -8.74
N LEU A 104 -9.05 -12.48 -7.50
CA LEU A 104 -8.96 -13.37 -6.34
C LEU A 104 -10.27 -14.13 -6.18
N CYS A 105 -10.40 -15.29 -6.82
CA CYS A 105 -11.61 -16.13 -6.82
C CYS A 105 -11.71 -17.01 -5.57
N PRO A 106 -12.90 -17.29 -5.00
CA PRO A 106 -13.01 -18.18 -3.84
C PRO A 106 -12.72 -19.62 -4.27
N THR A 107 -12.08 -20.39 -3.40
CA THR A 107 -12.00 -21.83 -3.59
C THR A 107 -13.38 -22.46 -3.33
N LYS A 108 -13.72 -23.53 -4.07
CA LYS A 108 -15.06 -24.16 -4.03
C LYS A 108 -15.55 -24.37 -2.59
N GLY A 109 -16.75 -23.87 -2.30
CA GLY A 109 -17.39 -23.98 -0.97
C GLY A 109 -17.10 -22.83 -0.02
N THR A 110 -16.26 -21.86 -0.39
CA THR A 110 -16.07 -20.62 0.37
C THR A 110 -16.96 -19.52 -0.20
N LEU A 111 -17.80 -18.93 0.65
CA LEU A 111 -18.51 -17.71 0.31
C LEU A 111 -17.56 -16.53 0.51
N TYR A 112 -17.62 -15.52 -0.37
CA TYR A 112 -17.05 -14.23 -0.02
C TYR A 112 -17.72 -13.78 1.28
N PRO A 113 -16.94 -13.40 2.29
CA PRO A 113 -17.51 -12.76 3.45
C PRO A 113 -18.10 -11.41 3.00
N HIS A 114 -19.41 -11.38 2.76
CA HIS A 114 -20.18 -10.22 2.27
C HIS A 114 -20.01 -8.97 3.17
N HIS A 115 -19.46 -9.15 4.39
CA HIS A 115 -19.21 -8.11 5.38
C HIS A 115 -17.85 -7.40 5.28
N TYR A 116 -17.04 -7.66 4.25
CA TYR A 116 -15.77 -6.92 4.05
C TYR A 116 -15.93 -5.45 3.66
N ARG A 117 -17.15 -4.88 3.72
CA ARG A 117 -17.36 -3.42 3.65
C ARG A 117 -16.76 -2.65 4.84
N GLY A 118 -16.52 -3.29 5.98
CA GLY A 118 -16.25 -2.58 7.24
C GLY A 118 -14.82 -2.57 7.79
N ALA A 119 -13.87 -3.31 7.19
CA ALA A 119 -12.55 -3.50 7.79
C ALA A 119 -11.43 -3.55 6.75
N TRP A 120 -11.51 -2.70 5.72
CA TRP A 120 -10.30 -2.32 5.02
C TRP A 120 -9.38 -1.68 6.05
N PRO A 121 -8.18 -2.24 6.30
CA PRO A 121 -7.29 -1.68 7.29
C PRO A 121 -6.81 -0.33 6.76
N VAL A 122 -7.55 0.69 7.20
CA VAL A 122 -7.10 2.05 7.46
C VAL A 122 -6.87 2.86 6.19
N ASP A 123 -7.44 4.07 6.14
CA ASP A 123 -6.81 5.16 5.38
C ASP A 123 -5.30 5.06 5.64
N SER A 124 -4.50 4.66 4.65
CA SER A 124 -3.05 4.65 4.82
C SER A 124 -2.67 6.05 5.29
N TYR A 125 -1.70 6.19 6.19
CA TYR A 125 -1.29 7.52 6.65
C TYR A 125 -0.85 8.39 5.46
N THR A 126 -0.41 7.80 4.35
CA THR A 126 -0.24 8.51 3.07
C THR A 126 -1.55 9.05 2.51
N ASP A 127 -2.63 8.28 2.45
CA ASP A 127 -3.95 8.80 2.06
C ASP A 127 -4.50 9.78 3.11
N LYS A 128 -4.20 9.63 4.39
CA LYS A 128 -4.60 10.58 5.45
C LYS A 128 -3.79 11.87 5.40
N GLU A 129 -2.47 11.85 5.46
CA GLU A 129 -1.60 13.02 5.25
C GLU A 129 -1.86 13.68 3.91
N GLU A 130 -2.08 12.92 2.85
CA GLU A 130 -2.35 13.51 1.54
C GLU A 130 -3.77 14.09 1.46
N LYS A 131 -4.78 13.44 2.06
CA LYS A 131 -6.13 14.05 2.24
C LYS A 131 -6.07 15.28 3.13
N ILE A 132 -5.27 15.25 4.19
CA ILE A 132 -5.05 16.35 5.14
C ILE A 132 -4.28 17.49 4.45
N ARG A 133 -3.26 17.19 3.64
CA ARG A 133 -2.48 18.17 2.86
C ARG A 133 -3.30 18.78 1.74
N ARG A 134 -4.20 18.01 1.13
CA ARG A 134 -5.13 18.48 0.09
C ARG A 134 -6.30 19.28 0.64
N ARG A 135 -6.71 19.03 1.89
CA ARG A 135 -7.85 19.67 2.55
C ARG A 135 -7.57 19.96 4.04
N PRO A 136 -6.59 20.83 4.34
CA PRO A 136 -6.26 21.18 5.72
C PRO A 136 -7.46 21.75 6.48
N GLU A 137 -8.38 22.41 5.80
CA GLU A 137 -9.60 23.04 6.34
C GLU A 137 -10.64 22.06 6.92
N ILE A 138 -10.54 20.75 6.59
CA ILE A 138 -11.49 19.73 7.07
C ILE A 138 -11.02 19.10 8.39
N TYR A 139 -9.73 19.14 8.65
CA TYR A 139 -9.14 18.59 9.87
C TYR A 139 -8.89 19.74 10.81
N GLU A 140 -9.62 19.78 11.93
CA GLU A 140 -9.44 20.81 12.97
C GLU A 140 -7.93 21.06 13.21
N ASP A 141 -7.52 22.34 13.21
CA ASP A 141 -6.12 22.81 13.34
C ASP A 141 -5.33 22.05 14.42
N ASP A 142 -6.03 21.62 15.46
CA ASP A 142 -5.53 20.90 16.62
C ASP A 142 -4.97 19.49 16.31
N PHE A 143 -5.40 18.80 15.24
CA PHE A 143 -4.87 17.47 14.88
C PHE A 143 -3.53 17.56 14.15
N LEU A 144 -3.44 18.41 13.12
CA LEU A 144 -2.22 18.62 12.34
C LEU A 144 -1.13 19.26 13.18
N GLU A 145 -1.50 20.28 13.95
CA GLU A 145 -0.57 20.92 14.86
C GLU A 145 -0.14 19.93 15.94
N LYS A 146 -1.00 19.08 16.52
CA LYS A 146 -0.56 18.03 17.48
C LYS A 146 0.25 16.91 16.84
N VAL A 147 -0.01 16.49 15.61
CA VAL A 147 0.72 15.39 14.95
C VAL A 147 2.10 15.86 14.49
N HIS A 148 2.21 17.07 13.91
CA HIS A 148 3.51 17.61 13.51
C HIS A 148 4.29 18.29 14.65
N SER A 149 3.63 18.89 15.67
CA SER A 149 4.31 19.46 16.84
C SER A 149 4.78 18.42 17.84
N ARG A 150 4.21 17.21 17.83
CA ARG A 150 4.70 16.11 18.65
C ARG A 150 5.84 15.44 17.91
N ASN A 151 7.04 15.58 18.47
CA ASN A 151 8.24 14.77 18.21
C ASN A 151 8.03 13.24 18.33
N GLU A 152 6.80 12.72 18.28
CA GLU A 152 6.44 11.30 18.44
C GLU A 152 6.82 10.44 17.23
N PHE A 153 7.13 11.05 16.07
CA PHE A 153 7.64 10.34 14.89
C PHE A 153 9.15 10.18 14.87
N LYS A 154 9.86 11.08 15.53
CA LYS A 154 11.31 11.02 15.64
C LYS A 154 11.67 10.38 16.98
N ILE A 155 12.81 9.72 17.01
CA ILE A 155 13.42 9.41 18.29
C ILE A 155 13.98 10.74 18.78
N ASP A 156 13.33 11.31 19.78
CA ASP A 156 13.76 12.56 20.43
C ASP A 156 15.25 12.47 20.78
N GLU A 157 16.05 13.46 20.39
CA GLU A 157 17.48 13.54 20.69
C GLU A 157 17.75 13.51 22.21
N GLN A 158 16.76 13.92 23.03
CA GLN A 158 16.84 13.86 24.48
C GLN A 158 16.58 12.45 25.05
N THR A 159 16.11 11.49 24.23
CA THR A 159 15.91 10.11 24.68
C THR A 159 17.14 9.24 24.45
N ASN A 160 17.48 8.41 25.45
CA ASN A 160 18.59 7.47 25.37
C ASN A 160 18.41 6.38 24.29
N PHE A 161 17.26 6.25 23.63
CA PHE A 161 17.00 5.19 22.64
C PHE A 161 17.96 5.24 21.46
N LYS A 162 18.32 6.42 20.95
CA LYS A 162 19.26 6.55 19.84
C LYS A 162 20.64 6.02 20.23
N ILE A 163 21.14 6.41 21.40
CA ILE A 163 22.42 5.94 21.94
C ILE A 163 22.38 4.43 22.17
N LEU A 164 21.33 3.94 22.83
CA LEU A 164 21.18 2.52 23.14
C LEU A 164 21.07 1.65 21.89
N ALA A 165 20.36 2.11 20.84
CA ALA A 165 20.25 1.37 19.59
C ALA A 165 21.59 1.32 18.84
N LEU A 166 22.30 2.44 18.76
CA LEU A 166 23.63 2.49 18.16
C LEU A 166 24.63 1.60 18.92
N GLN A 167 24.54 1.53 20.25
CA GLN A 167 25.36 0.62 21.07
C GLN A 167 24.96 -0.84 20.83
N ARG A 168 23.65 -1.16 20.87
CA ARG A 168 23.09 -2.50 20.64
C ARG A 168 23.53 -3.09 19.29
N ASP A 169 23.59 -2.23 18.27
CA ASP A 169 23.88 -2.58 16.89
C ASP A 169 25.34 -2.31 16.50
N GLU A 170 26.20 -1.93 17.46
CA GLU A 170 27.62 -1.65 17.24
C GLU A 170 27.86 -0.63 16.10
N THR A 171 26.98 0.39 16.01
CA THR A 171 26.96 1.42 14.94
C THR A 171 26.84 0.83 13.53
N ARG A 172 26.23 -0.35 13.39
CA ARG A 172 25.98 -1.00 12.11
C ARG A 172 24.60 -0.65 11.56
N CYS A 173 24.52 -0.46 10.24
CA CYS A 173 23.24 -0.47 9.55
C CYS A 173 22.67 -1.90 9.56
N LEU A 174 21.49 -2.11 10.15
CA LEU A 174 20.88 -3.45 10.19
C LEU A 174 20.35 -3.91 8.81
N ILE A 175 20.09 -2.98 7.89
CA ILE A 175 19.61 -3.32 6.55
C ILE A 175 20.77 -3.74 5.64
N THR A 176 21.81 -2.91 5.52
CA THR A 176 22.95 -3.16 4.62
C THR A 176 24.08 -3.95 5.28
N ASN A 177 24.00 -4.21 6.58
CA ASN A 177 25.03 -4.86 7.39
C ASN A 177 26.41 -4.16 7.35
N THR A 178 26.44 -2.86 7.07
CA THR A 178 27.68 -2.07 6.94
C THR A 178 27.96 -1.19 8.15
N THR A 179 29.25 -0.93 8.40
CA THR A 179 29.75 0.04 9.40
C THR A 179 30.44 1.22 8.70
N GLY A 180 30.66 2.33 9.41
CA GLY A 180 31.48 3.45 8.94
C GLY A 180 30.76 4.51 8.10
N ALA A 181 29.59 4.22 7.55
CA ALA A 181 28.69 5.24 7.01
C ALA A 181 27.92 5.95 8.14
N ALA A 182 27.44 7.17 7.90
CA ALA A 182 26.61 7.89 8.84
C ALA A 182 25.32 7.09 9.13
N GLN A 183 25.19 6.61 10.35
CA GLN A 183 24.00 5.90 10.82
C GLN A 183 23.04 6.84 11.53
N ASP A 184 21.77 6.50 11.48
CA ASP A 184 20.73 7.09 12.30
C ASP A 184 19.82 5.99 12.85
N VAL A 185 18.96 6.36 13.79
CA VAL A 185 18.01 5.44 14.42
C VAL A 185 16.60 5.95 14.15
N SER A 186 15.74 5.06 13.70
CA SER A 186 14.32 5.33 13.51
C SER A 186 13.46 4.36 14.32
N TRP A 187 12.21 4.74 14.58
CA TRP A 187 11.20 3.77 14.97
C TRP A 187 10.89 2.85 13.78
N ILE A 188 10.80 1.54 14.01
CA ILE A 188 10.25 0.60 13.04
C ILE A 188 8.76 0.93 12.85
N VAL A 189 8.06 1.03 13.98
CA VAL A 189 6.69 1.52 14.07
C VAL A 189 6.67 2.81 14.88
N PRO A 190 6.38 3.97 14.27
CA PRO A 190 6.17 5.20 15.03
C PRO A 190 5.09 5.03 16.13
N PRO A 191 5.39 5.35 17.40
CA PRO A 191 4.41 5.21 18.50
C PRO A 191 3.08 5.92 18.26
N ALA A 192 3.07 7.00 17.49
CA ALA A 192 1.86 7.71 17.07
C ALA A 192 0.87 6.82 16.29
N PHE A 193 1.35 5.77 15.63
CA PHE A 193 0.54 4.86 14.81
C PHE A 193 -0.18 3.76 15.61
N MET A 194 0.05 3.66 16.93
CA MET A 194 -0.63 2.72 17.82
C MET A 194 -2.14 2.92 17.95
N ARG A 195 -2.70 4.00 17.40
CA ARG A 195 -4.16 4.20 17.34
C ARG A 195 -4.86 3.18 16.43
N GLN A 196 -4.12 2.45 15.58
CA GLN A 196 -4.65 1.35 14.78
C GLN A 196 -4.71 0.06 15.62
N ARG A 197 -5.84 -0.11 16.33
CA ARG A 197 -6.01 -1.01 17.48
C ARG A 197 -5.84 -2.51 17.21
N ASP A 198 -6.15 -3.00 16.02
CA ASP A 198 -6.45 -4.43 15.87
C ASP A 198 -5.22 -5.35 15.85
N TYR A 199 -4.05 -4.87 15.41
CA TYR A 199 -2.86 -5.73 15.30
C TYR A 199 -2.03 -5.77 16.59
N TYR A 200 -1.86 -4.64 17.26
CA TYR A 200 -0.98 -4.58 18.43
C TYR A 200 -1.61 -5.17 19.70
N GLN A 201 -2.95 -5.21 19.75
CA GLN A 201 -3.65 -5.81 20.87
C GLN A 201 -3.46 -7.32 20.97
N SER A 202 -3.32 -8.04 19.84
CA SER A 202 -3.03 -9.47 19.87
C SER A 202 -1.65 -9.79 20.45
N GLU A 203 -0.71 -8.84 20.32
CA GLU A 203 0.63 -8.91 20.92
C GLU A 203 0.68 -8.33 22.35
N GLY A 204 -0.46 -7.91 22.90
CA GLY A 204 -0.58 -7.40 24.27
C GLY A 204 -0.23 -5.92 24.47
N TYR A 205 0.11 -5.18 23.40
CA TYR A 205 0.38 -3.74 23.48
C TYR A 205 -0.94 -2.95 23.48
N LYS A 206 -1.17 -2.15 24.54
CA LYS A 206 -2.44 -1.45 24.77
C LYS A 206 -2.33 0.06 24.58
N THR A 207 -1.13 0.62 24.76
CA THR A 207 -0.89 2.06 24.75
C THR A 207 0.30 2.42 23.85
N TYR A 208 0.39 3.68 23.43
CA TYR A 208 1.54 4.20 22.70
C TYR A 208 2.85 4.11 23.51
N LYS A 209 2.78 4.10 24.85
CA LYS A 209 3.95 3.94 25.72
C LYS A 209 4.51 2.53 25.62
N ASP A 210 3.66 1.54 25.37
CA ASP A 210 4.05 0.12 25.32
C ASP A 210 4.92 -0.20 24.10
N VAL A 211 4.95 0.68 23.09
CA VAL A 211 5.82 0.53 21.91
C VAL A 211 7.00 1.51 21.88
N ARG A 212 7.13 2.37 22.89
CA ARG A 212 8.34 3.19 23.09
C ARG A 212 9.42 2.35 23.76
N MET A 213 9.97 1.41 23.01
CA MET A 213 10.98 0.46 23.49
C MET A 213 12.07 0.24 22.46
N LEU A 214 13.24 -0.18 22.94
CA LEU A 214 14.44 -0.34 22.12
C LEU A 214 14.24 -1.38 21.00
N SER A 215 13.45 -2.43 21.23
CA SER A 215 13.09 -3.43 20.23
C SER A 215 12.17 -2.92 19.11
N ASN A 216 11.65 -1.70 19.24
CA ASN A 216 10.95 -0.97 18.17
C ASN A 216 11.86 0.06 17.48
N CYS A 217 13.15 0.09 17.79
CA CYS A 217 14.14 0.95 17.14
C CYS A 217 14.98 0.14 16.15
N ILE A 218 15.30 0.75 15.01
CA ILE A 218 16.16 0.18 13.97
C ILE A 218 17.28 1.17 13.65
N THR A 219 18.53 0.69 13.68
CA THR A 219 19.69 1.44 13.21
C THR A 219 19.86 1.22 11.71
N MET A 220 19.97 2.30 10.95
CA MET A 220 20.15 2.26 9.51
C MET A 220 21.01 3.42 9.02
N ARG A 221 21.50 3.30 7.78
CA ARG A 221 22.14 4.41 7.08
C ARG A 221 21.21 5.62 7.01
N LYS A 222 21.76 6.83 7.22
CA LYS A 222 20.97 8.08 7.23
C LYS A 222 20.16 8.28 5.95
N GLU A 223 20.70 7.85 4.81
CA GLU A 223 20.05 7.92 3.50
C GLU A 223 18.80 7.02 3.40
N LEU A 224 18.70 5.97 4.21
CA LEU A 224 17.56 5.03 4.22
C LEU A 224 16.42 5.49 5.15
N VAL A 225 16.65 6.45 6.04
CA VAL A 225 15.67 6.87 7.06
C VAL A 225 14.40 7.43 6.42
N THR A 226 14.54 8.39 5.51
CA THR A 226 13.38 9.01 4.85
C THR A 226 12.62 8.00 3.98
N PRO A 227 13.27 7.23 3.06
CA PRO A 227 12.58 6.20 2.30
C PRO A 227 11.88 5.14 3.16
N PHE A 228 12.45 4.77 4.31
CA PHE A 228 11.84 3.81 5.23
C PHE A 228 10.57 4.37 5.90
N LEU A 229 10.62 5.63 6.37
CA LEU A 229 9.49 6.32 6.99
C LEU A 229 8.36 6.63 5.98
N GLU A 230 8.72 6.90 4.73
CA GLU A 230 7.77 7.14 3.63
C GLU A 230 7.22 5.84 3.03
N ASN A 231 7.57 4.68 3.58
CA ASN A 231 7.18 3.35 3.10
C ASN A 231 7.66 3.01 1.68
N ALA A 232 8.66 3.72 1.15
CA ALA A 232 9.19 3.47 -0.19
C ALA A 232 9.83 2.08 -0.31
N PHE A 233 10.24 1.49 0.81
CA PHE A 233 10.62 0.09 0.92
C PHE A 233 10.21 -0.49 2.28
N GLY A 234 10.15 -1.81 2.38
CA GLY A 234 9.91 -2.55 3.63
C GLY A 234 10.67 -3.88 3.65
N ILE A 235 10.60 -4.59 4.78
CA ILE A 235 11.28 -5.88 4.98
C ILE A 235 10.26 -7.01 5.11
N ASP A 236 10.25 -7.95 4.16
CA ASP A 236 9.42 -9.16 4.25
C ASP A 236 10.12 -10.22 5.12
N VAL A 237 9.83 -10.20 6.41
CA VAL A 237 10.48 -11.08 7.40
C VAL A 237 10.20 -12.56 7.18
N ASP A 238 9.11 -12.93 6.50
CA ASP A 238 8.81 -14.33 6.16
C ASP A 238 9.28 -14.71 4.74
N ASP A 239 10.09 -13.84 4.12
CA ASP A 239 10.87 -14.11 2.90
C ASP A 239 12.37 -13.99 3.17
N ASP A 240 12.82 -14.53 4.31
CA ASP A 240 14.21 -14.46 4.77
C ASP A 240 14.72 -13.01 4.92
N PHE A 241 13.86 -12.11 5.43
CA PHE A 241 14.16 -10.68 5.59
C PHE A 241 14.50 -9.97 4.27
N ARG A 242 13.87 -10.39 3.17
CA ARG A 242 14.03 -9.74 1.86
C ARG A 242 13.63 -8.27 1.93
N VAL A 243 14.46 -7.42 1.34
CA VAL A 243 14.16 -6.01 1.11
C VAL A 243 13.21 -5.90 -0.08
N VAL A 244 12.06 -5.24 0.10
CA VAL A 244 11.06 -5.02 -0.95
C VAL A 244 10.92 -3.53 -1.19
N ILE A 245 11.28 -3.09 -2.40
CA ILE A 245 11.15 -1.71 -2.85
C ILE A 245 9.76 -1.55 -3.49
N PHE A 246 8.98 -0.58 -3.04
CA PHE A 246 7.61 -0.32 -3.52
C PHE A 246 7.48 0.98 -4.33
N GLY A 247 8.38 1.93 -4.12
CA GLY A 247 8.28 3.29 -4.66
C GLY A 247 9.50 3.75 -5.45
N ASN A 248 9.43 4.99 -5.90
CA ASN A 248 10.56 5.69 -6.50
C ASN A 248 11.49 6.15 -5.37
N VAL A 249 12.59 5.44 -5.21
CA VAL A 249 13.76 5.92 -4.47
C VAL A 249 14.79 6.47 -5.48
N ASP A 250 15.65 7.38 -5.03
CA ASP A 250 16.77 7.83 -5.86
C ASP A 250 17.72 6.67 -6.18
N GLU A 251 18.54 6.84 -7.23
CA GLU A 251 19.45 5.82 -7.73
C GLU A 251 20.45 5.33 -6.67
N THR A 252 20.91 6.22 -5.78
CA THR A 252 21.86 5.84 -4.72
C THR A 252 21.18 4.94 -3.69
N THR A 253 20.01 5.35 -3.21
CA THR A 253 19.18 4.56 -2.30
C THR A 253 18.78 3.22 -2.93
N ARG A 254 18.41 3.21 -4.22
CA ARG A 254 18.07 1.99 -4.96
C ARG A 254 19.23 0.99 -4.93
N ASN A 255 20.42 1.42 -5.35
CA ASN A 255 21.60 0.57 -5.40
C ASN A 255 21.93 0.00 -4.02
N LEU A 256 21.82 0.81 -2.96
CA LEU A 256 22.03 0.33 -1.59
C LEU A 256 21.04 -0.77 -1.15
N LEU A 257 19.77 -0.64 -1.52
CA LEU A 257 18.73 -1.61 -1.17
C LEU A 257 18.84 -2.88 -2.02
N GLU A 258 19.20 -2.74 -3.29
CA GLU A 258 19.42 -3.87 -4.21
C GLU A 258 20.68 -4.66 -3.84
N ASP A 259 21.77 -3.98 -3.46
CA ASP A 259 23.01 -4.62 -2.95
C ASP A 259 22.77 -5.39 -1.65
N ALA A 260 21.90 -4.87 -0.78
CA ALA A 260 21.53 -5.58 0.44
C ALA A 260 20.74 -6.86 0.10
N GLN A 261 19.75 -6.77 -0.81
CA GLN A 261 18.75 -7.80 -1.20
C GLN A 261 17.95 -8.41 -0.02
N TYR A 262 18.65 -8.83 1.03
CA TYR A 262 18.20 -9.34 2.31
C TYR A 262 18.83 -8.51 3.43
N ALA A 263 18.03 -8.16 4.44
CA ALA A 263 18.51 -7.37 5.58
C ALA A 263 19.28 -8.26 6.59
N ASP A 264 20.49 -8.68 6.22
CA ASP A 264 21.28 -9.66 6.97
C ASP A 264 21.57 -9.25 8.42
N GLY A 265 21.91 -7.98 8.64
CA GLY A 265 22.17 -7.46 9.99
C GLY A 265 20.91 -7.54 10.86
N LEU A 266 19.75 -7.25 10.29
CA LEU A 266 18.46 -7.33 10.94
C LEU A 266 18.07 -8.78 11.24
N ARG A 267 18.30 -9.71 10.29
CA ARG A 267 18.09 -11.15 10.47
C ARG A 267 18.94 -11.68 11.63
N GLN A 268 20.23 -11.35 11.66
CA GLN A 268 21.14 -11.72 12.75
C GLN A 268 20.69 -11.14 14.09
N ALA A 269 20.31 -9.85 14.12
CA ALA A 269 19.83 -9.20 15.33
C ALA A 269 18.56 -9.89 15.86
N CYS A 270 17.58 -10.21 15.00
CA CYS A 270 16.36 -10.92 15.37
C CYS A 270 16.64 -12.34 15.87
N ALA A 271 17.59 -13.05 15.24
CA ALA A 271 17.98 -14.40 15.63
C ALA A 271 18.76 -14.47 16.96
N SER A 272 19.31 -13.35 17.44
CA SER A 272 20.10 -13.30 18.68
C SER A 272 19.28 -13.63 19.94
N GLY A 273 17.95 -13.55 19.87
CA GLY A 273 17.06 -13.78 21.01
C GLY A 273 17.12 -12.70 22.10
N ARG A 274 17.88 -11.61 21.89
CA ARG A 274 17.93 -10.50 22.84
C ARG A 274 16.58 -9.79 22.91
N GLU A 275 16.15 -9.45 24.12
CA GLU A 275 14.88 -8.75 24.35
C GLU A 275 14.83 -7.36 23.70
N ASP A 276 15.99 -6.71 23.59
CA ASP A 276 16.17 -5.39 23.00
C ASP A 276 16.37 -5.40 21.48
N ALA A 277 16.51 -6.58 20.86
CA ALA A 277 16.63 -6.70 19.41
C ALA A 277 15.34 -6.25 18.70
N PRO A 278 15.43 -5.76 17.45
CA PRO A 278 14.26 -5.47 16.63
C PRO A 278 13.27 -6.64 16.64
N LYS A 279 12.03 -6.40 17.06
CA LYS A 279 11.02 -7.46 17.16
C LYS A 279 10.33 -7.68 15.82
N ARG A 280 10.12 -8.96 15.48
CA ARG A 280 9.41 -9.39 14.28
C ARG A 280 8.01 -8.77 14.15
N CYS A 281 7.28 -8.59 15.25
CA CYS A 281 5.94 -8.01 15.21
C CYS A 281 5.94 -6.56 14.70
N PHE A 282 6.92 -5.73 15.08
CA PHE A 282 7.07 -4.36 14.57
C PHE A 282 7.47 -4.35 13.09
N LEU A 283 8.39 -5.22 12.69
CA LEU A 283 8.80 -5.33 11.29
C LEU A 283 7.65 -5.76 10.38
N LEU A 284 6.85 -6.75 10.80
CA LEU A 284 5.64 -7.12 10.09
C LEU A 284 4.62 -5.99 10.01
N ALA A 285 4.46 -5.22 11.08
CA ALA A 285 3.53 -4.10 11.09
C ALA A 285 3.96 -2.99 10.11
N HIS A 286 5.25 -2.63 10.11
CA HIS A 286 5.82 -1.71 9.13
C HIS A 286 5.64 -2.23 7.71
N PHE A 287 5.97 -3.50 7.45
CA PHE A 287 5.81 -4.11 6.13
C PHE A 287 4.35 -4.08 5.65
N ARG A 288 3.38 -4.36 6.54
CA ARG A 288 1.96 -4.23 6.25
C ARG A 288 1.56 -2.80 5.89
N TRP A 289 2.15 -1.79 6.53
CA TRP A 289 1.91 -0.40 6.14
C TRP A 289 2.47 -0.05 4.78
N CYS A 290 3.64 -0.58 4.42
CA CYS A 290 4.15 -0.44 3.08
C CYS A 290 3.19 -1.06 2.05
N LEU A 291 2.68 -2.26 2.33
CA LEU A 291 1.65 -2.89 1.50
C LEU A 291 0.35 -2.06 1.43
N CYS A 292 -0.18 -1.54 2.54
CA CYS A 292 -1.37 -0.67 2.49
C CYS A 292 -1.14 0.59 1.63
N SER A 293 0.04 1.18 1.70
CA SER A 293 0.37 2.42 1.00
C SER A 293 0.59 2.21 -0.51
N HIS A 294 1.21 1.09 -0.89
CA HIS A 294 1.64 0.86 -2.27
C HIS A 294 0.84 -0.19 -3.02
N PHE A 295 0.22 -1.13 -2.31
CA PHE A 295 -0.43 -2.29 -2.91
C PHE A 295 -1.96 -2.17 -2.89
N LEU A 296 -2.59 -1.73 -1.80
CA LEU A 296 -4.05 -1.69 -1.73
C LEU A 296 -4.68 -0.61 -2.62
N GLY A 297 -5.88 -0.90 -3.10
CA GLY A 297 -6.75 0.07 -3.72
C GLY A 297 -6.38 0.45 -5.14
N GLY A 298 -6.69 1.69 -5.53
CA GLY A 298 -6.24 2.28 -6.78
C GLY A 298 -7.32 2.67 -7.78
N ASP A 299 -8.58 2.46 -7.42
CA ASP A 299 -9.75 2.82 -8.23
C ASP A 299 -10.08 4.30 -7.98
N ILE A 300 -10.54 5.01 -9.00
CA ILE A 300 -11.04 6.38 -8.89
C ILE A 300 -12.12 6.54 -7.79
N LYS A 301 -12.87 5.48 -7.48
CA LYS A 301 -13.83 5.44 -6.35
C LYS A 301 -13.17 5.79 -5.00
N GLU A 302 -11.86 5.59 -4.84
CA GLU A 302 -11.15 5.98 -3.61
C GLU A 302 -11.04 7.49 -3.42
N GLU A 303 -10.97 8.25 -4.52
CA GLU A 303 -10.78 9.69 -4.48
C GLU A 303 -12.09 10.44 -4.28
N TYR A 304 -13.15 9.95 -4.93
CA TYR A 304 -14.46 10.59 -4.93
C TYR A 304 -15.42 9.95 -3.91
N GLY A 305 -15.08 8.77 -3.40
CA GLY A 305 -15.85 8.05 -2.40
C GLY A 305 -17.05 7.30 -2.99
N ASP A 306 -18.23 7.55 -2.42
CA ASP A 306 -19.48 6.92 -2.85
C ASP A 306 -19.80 7.29 -4.32
N LEU A 307 -20.32 6.34 -5.08
CA LEU A 307 -20.86 6.55 -6.41
C LEU A 307 -21.87 7.71 -6.40
N ASN A 308 -22.64 7.89 -5.32
CA ASN A 308 -23.55 9.04 -5.18
C ASN A 308 -22.83 10.39 -5.21
N LYS A 309 -21.59 10.50 -4.73
CA LYS A 309 -20.80 11.73 -4.85
C LYS A 309 -20.33 11.94 -6.27
N ILE A 310 -19.96 10.86 -6.95
CA ILE A 310 -19.58 10.91 -8.36
C ILE A 310 -20.79 11.32 -9.21
N LEU A 311 -21.94 10.68 -9.00
CA LEU A 311 -23.20 11.02 -9.64
C LEU A 311 -23.65 12.44 -9.30
N ALA A 312 -23.54 12.90 -8.06
CA ALA A 312 -23.87 14.28 -7.70
C ALA A 312 -22.94 15.30 -8.38
N VAL A 313 -21.65 15.00 -8.48
CA VAL A 313 -20.68 15.81 -9.24
C VAL A 313 -21.05 15.84 -10.73
N MET A 314 -21.59 14.74 -11.25
CA MET A 314 -22.01 14.66 -12.65
C MET A 314 -23.35 15.33 -12.94
N GLU A 315 -24.34 15.18 -12.06
CA GLU A 315 -25.60 15.93 -12.11
C GLU A 315 -25.34 17.44 -12.03
N GLN A 316 -24.32 17.86 -11.28
CA GLN A 316 -23.83 19.23 -11.29
C GLN A 316 -23.17 19.58 -12.63
N GLY A 317 -22.36 18.68 -13.22
CA GLY A 317 -21.75 18.84 -14.54
C GLY A 317 -22.76 18.94 -15.70
N GLU A 318 -23.86 18.20 -15.66
CA GLU A 318 -24.97 18.33 -16.62
C GLU A 318 -25.66 19.69 -16.52
N LYS A 319 -25.80 20.21 -15.29
CA LYS A 319 -26.31 21.56 -15.03
C LYS A 319 -25.28 22.64 -15.36
N ALA A 320 -23.99 22.28 -15.39
CA ALA A 320 -22.86 23.13 -15.65
C ALA A 320 -22.22 22.75 -17.00
N ALA A 321 -23.02 22.70 -18.06
CA ALA A 321 -22.55 22.43 -19.43
C ALA A 321 -21.34 23.29 -19.84
N ASP A 322 -21.15 24.45 -19.20
CA ASP A 322 -20.06 25.40 -19.43
C ASP A 322 -18.86 25.28 -18.44
N ASP A 323 -18.88 24.37 -17.46
CA ASP A 323 -17.75 24.16 -16.53
C ASP A 323 -16.66 23.28 -17.17
N ALA A 324 -15.82 23.91 -17.98
CA ALA A 324 -14.67 23.27 -18.62
C ALA A 324 -13.75 22.55 -17.61
N GLN A 325 -13.64 23.06 -16.38
CA GLN A 325 -12.76 22.49 -15.37
C GLN A 325 -13.24 21.11 -14.90
N PHE A 326 -14.55 20.91 -14.75
CA PHE A 326 -15.11 19.60 -14.41
C PHE A 326 -14.82 18.57 -15.51
N TRP A 327 -15.02 18.93 -16.76
CA TRP A 327 -14.87 18.00 -17.87
C TRP A 327 -13.42 17.56 -18.11
N ASP A 328 -12.45 18.35 -17.65
CA ASP A 328 -11.03 18.01 -17.63
C ASP A 328 -10.65 17.11 -16.44
N THR A 329 -11.59 16.78 -15.55
CA THR A 329 -11.36 15.77 -14.49
C THR A 329 -11.47 14.35 -15.04
N ILE A 330 -10.97 13.36 -14.28
CA ILE A 330 -11.15 11.95 -14.63
C ILE A 330 -12.64 11.59 -14.70
N PRO A 331 -13.50 11.96 -13.73
CA PRO A 331 -14.93 11.68 -13.85
C PRO A 331 -15.62 12.30 -15.05
N GLY A 332 -15.29 13.56 -15.38
CA GLY A 332 -15.86 14.24 -16.54
C GLY A 332 -15.51 13.54 -17.86
N ARG A 333 -14.24 13.17 -18.06
CA ARG A 333 -13.81 12.39 -19.24
C ARG A 333 -14.48 11.02 -19.31
N GLU A 334 -14.54 10.33 -18.19
CA GLU A 334 -15.19 9.01 -18.10
C GLU A 334 -16.69 9.08 -18.41
N TYR A 335 -17.36 10.16 -18.02
CA TYR A 335 -18.76 10.38 -18.36
C TYR A 335 -18.97 10.65 -19.85
N ARG A 336 -18.13 11.49 -20.49
CA ARG A 336 -18.21 11.72 -21.94
C ARG A 336 -18.01 10.43 -22.73
N ALA A 337 -16.97 9.67 -22.39
CA ALA A 337 -16.71 8.37 -23.02
C ALA A 337 -17.87 7.39 -22.84
N PHE A 338 -18.54 7.43 -21.68
CA PHE A 338 -19.76 6.66 -21.46
C PHE A 338 -20.89 7.11 -22.41
N GLN A 339 -21.19 8.40 -22.45
CA GLN A 339 -22.24 8.94 -23.32
C GLN A 339 -22.01 8.62 -24.80
N GLU A 340 -20.77 8.68 -25.29
CA GLU A 340 -20.42 8.31 -26.66
C GLU A 340 -20.72 6.83 -26.98
N ILE A 341 -20.50 5.92 -26.02
CA ILE A 341 -20.81 4.49 -26.21
C ILE A 341 -22.33 4.28 -26.34
N PHE A 342 -23.12 4.89 -25.46
CA PHE A 342 -24.57 4.65 -25.37
C PHE A 342 -25.43 5.55 -26.27
N SER A 343 -24.90 6.65 -26.80
CA SER A 343 -25.62 7.50 -27.77
C SER A 343 -25.58 6.94 -29.19
N ASN A 344 -24.71 5.96 -29.47
CA ASN A 344 -24.61 5.27 -30.76
C ASN A 344 -25.47 3.99 -30.84
N ASP A 345 -26.05 3.56 -29.72
CA ASP A 345 -27.04 2.49 -29.65
C ASP A 345 -28.45 3.08 -29.84
N ASP A 346 -28.72 3.68 -31.01
CA ASP A 346 -30.12 3.82 -31.46
C ASP A 346 -30.68 2.40 -31.57
N PRO A 347 -31.84 2.09 -30.93
CA PRO A 347 -32.45 0.77 -31.08
C PRO A 347 -32.68 0.54 -32.58
N PRO A 348 -32.28 -0.62 -33.14
CA PRO A 348 -32.55 -0.90 -34.54
C PRO A 348 -34.07 -0.83 -34.77
N ASP A 349 -34.48 0.01 -35.71
CA ASP A 349 -35.87 0.23 -36.15
C ASP A 349 -36.61 -1.08 -36.45
#